data_AF-K6Z5N7-F1
#
_entry.id   AF-K6Z5N7-F1
#
_cell.length_a   1.000
_cell.length_b   1.000
_cell.length_c   1.000
_cell.angle_alpha   90.00
_cell.angle_beta   90.00
_cell.angle_gamma   90.00
#
_symmetry.space_group_name_H-M   'P 1'
#
loop_
_entity.id
_entity.type
_entity.pdbx_description
1 polymer ?
#
loop_
_entity_poly.entity_id
_entity_poly.type
_entity_poly.pdbx_seq_one_letter_code
_entity_poly.pdbx_strand_id
1 'polypeptide(L)'
;MSIGQIHQFRIQDNSTNLRHVNIDSGTRVTQHNTIPSVTFRFLSLDKMQAYTLTKEVEGASYRELDKAGRYEGRVSLQEDRLDELNIFFVRQQISLSDCDIHIEAADVFCVEVSTPSIVNKLLKHIDCQLTFSFKRR
;
A
#
# COMPACT_ATOMS: atom_id res chain seq x y z
N MET A 1 24.61 32.25 33.30
CA MET A 1 24.14 31.07 34.06
C MET A 1 22.68 30.87 33.65
N SER A 2 22.41 29.98 32.68
CA SER A 2 21.82 28.63 32.86
C SER A 2 20.48 28.69 33.61
N ILE A 3 19.36 28.12 33.18
CA ILE A 3 19.13 26.76 32.65
C ILE A 3 17.84 26.79 31.80
N GLY A 4 17.81 26.03 30.69
CA GLY A 4 16.65 25.89 29.81
C GLY A 4 15.47 25.12 30.42
N GLN A 5 14.26 25.45 29.98
CA GLN A 5 13.05 24.68 30.30
C GLN A 5 12.87 23.54 29.30
N ILE A 6 12.85 22.32 29.83
CA ILE A 6 12.44 21.09 29.16
C ILE A 6 10.92 21.05 29.19
N HIS A 7 10.25 21.07 28.04
CA HIS A 7 8.83 20.72 27.96
C HIS A 7 8.68 19.20 27.84
N GLN A 8 8.06 18.60 28.86
CA GLN A 8 7.63 17.21 28.89
C GLN A 8 6.50 16.99 27.87
N PHE A 9 6.72 16.09 26.92
CA PHE A 9 5.65 15.57 26.07
C PHE A 9 4.86 14.50 26.84
N ARG A 10 3.58 14.75 27.08
CA ARG A 10 2.63 13.78 27.63
C ARG A 10 1.91 13.10 26.45
N ILE A 11 2.25 11.85 26.18
CA ILE A 11 1.45 10.99 25.31
C ILE A 11 0.26 10.51 26.14
N GLN A 12 -0.95 10.78 25.66
CA GLN A 12 -2.18 10.27 26.25
C GLN A 12 -2.89 9.45 25.18
N ASP A 13 -2.62 8.14 25.22
CA ASP A 13 -3.48 7.14 24.58
C ASP A 13 -4.86 7.23 25.24
N ASN A 14 -5.90 7.38 24.43
CA ASN A 14 -7.25 7.10 24.89
C ASN A 14 -8.13 6.60 23.74
N SER A 15 -8.17 5.27 23.62
CA SER A 15 -9.18 4.54 22.88
C SER A 15 -10.54 4.77 23.52
N THR A 16 -11.42 5.59 22.91
CA THR A 16 -12.87 5.33 22.94
C THR A 16 -13.60 6.14 21.87
N ASN A 17 -14.20 5.41 20.93
CA ASN A 17 -15.24 5.88 20.03
C ASN A 17 -16.42 6.47 20.81
N LEU A 18 -16.86 7.66 20.44
CA LEU A 18 -18.25 8.13 20.38
C LEU A 18 -18.23 9.65 20.15
N ARG A 19 -18.51 10.09 18.91
CA ARG A 19 -18.95 11.46 18.67
C ARG A 19 -20.30 11.45 17.99
N HIS A 20 -21.30 11.86 18.78
CA HIS A 20 -22.58 12.38 18.29
C HIS A 20 -22.31 13.42 17.20
N VAL A 21 -22.95 13.23 16.04
CA VAL A 21 -23.00 14.24 14.98
C VAL A 21 -24.39 14.88 15.05
N ASN A 22 -24.42 16.16 15.43
CA ASN A 22 -25.59 17.01 15.28
C ASN A 22 -25.90 17.18 13.79
N ILE A 23 -27.15 16.95 13.42
CA ILE A 23 -27.65 17.10 12.05
C ILE A 23 -28.26 18.50 11.94
N ASP A 24 -27.62 19.37 11.17
CA ASP A 24 -28.31 20.48 10.52
C ASP A 24 -27.88 20.59 9.05
N SER A 25 -28.83 20.21 8.19
CA SER A 25 -29.14 20.75 6.87
C SER A 25 -27.99 21.04 5.87
N GLY A 26 -27.88 20.16 4.86
CA GLY A 26 -27.57 20.60 3.49
C GLY A 26 -26.22 20.18 2.90
N THR A 27 -25.98 18.87 2.81
CA THR A 27 -25.29 18.09 1.75
C THR A 27 -24.57 16.91 2.42
N ARG A 28 -25.25 15.77 2.57
CA ARG A 28 -24.62 14.53 3.02
C ARG A 28 -23.70 14.02 1.90
N VAL A 29 -22.44 14.41 1.92
CA VAL A 29 -21.40 13.55 1.35
C VAL A 29 -21.29 12.38 2.31
N THR A 30 -22.02 11.31 2.03
CA THR A 30 -21.80 10.03 2.71
C THR A 30 -20.41 9.56 2.33
N GLN A 31 -19.41 9.90 3.14
CA GLN A 31 -18.10 9.24 3.10
C GLN A 31 -18.34 7.77 3.43
N HIS A 32 -18.51 6.95 2.41
CA HIS A 32 -18.35 5.52 2.54
C HIS A 32 -16.86 5.29 2.78
N ASN A 33 -16.49 5.05 4.04
CA ASN A 33 -15.11 4.80 4.43
C ASN A 33 -14.72 3.38 4.01
N THR A 34 -14.66 3.15 2.69
CA THR A 34 -14.30 1.85 2.13
C THR A 34 -12.79 1.80 1.99
N ILE A 35 -12.18 0.83 2.67
CA ILE A 35 -10.73 0.64 2.67
C ILE A 35 -10.30 0.24 1.25
N PRO A 36 -9.40 1.00 0.59
CA PRO A 36 -8.91 0.63 -0.73
C PRO A 36 -8.09 -0.65 -0.65
N SER A 37 -8.11 -1.46 -1.71
CA SER A 37 -7.22 -2.62 -1.80
C SER A 37 -5.83 -2.14 -2.21
N VAL A 38 -4.79 -2.73 -1.61
CA VAL A 38 -3.39 -2.35 -1.86
C VAL A 38 -2.61 -3.60 -2.23
N THR A 39 -1.85 -3.53 -3.33
CA THR A 39 -1.04 -4.64 -3.82
C THR A 39 0.26 -4.10 -4.38
N PHE A 40 1.40 -4.66 -3.99
CA PHE A 40 2.65 -4.39 -4.68
C PHE A 40 2.73 -5.26 -5.93
N ARG A 41 3.07 -4.66 -7.07
CA ARG A 41 3.18 -5.38 -8.33
C ARG A 41 4.58 -5.27 -8.88
N PHE A 42 5.07 -6.39 -9.38
CA PHE A 42 6.19 -6.43 -10.30
C PHE A 42 5.61 -6.43 -11.72
N LEU A 43 5.96 -5.45 -12.53
CA LEU A 43 5.33 -5.20 -13.83
C LEU A 43 5.98 -5.98 -14.98
N SER A 44 7.18 -6.53 -14.79
CA SER A 44 7.91 -7.21 -15.87
C SER A 44 8.92 -8.25 -15.43
N LEU A 45 8.49 -9.27 -14.68
CA LEU A 45 9.34 -10.39 -14.30
C LEU A 45 9.61 -11.32 -15.49
N ASP A 46 10.79 -11.94 -15.51
CA ASP A 46 11.02 -13.15 -16.30
C ASP A 46 10.42 -14.39 -15.62
N LYS A 47 10.44 -15.53 -16.32
CA LYS A 47 9.86 -16.79 -15.84
C LYS A 47 10.49 -17.28 -14.53
N MET A 48 11.80 -17.14 -14.38
CA MET A 48 12.53 -17.61 -13.21
C MET A 48 12.29 -16.69 -12.01
N GLN A 49 12.27 -15.39 -12.24
CA GLN A 49 11.92 -14.40 -11.22
C GLN A 49 10.48 -14.62 -10.73
N ALA A 50 9.52 -14.82 -11.64
CA ALA A 50 8.12 -15.07 -11.29
C ALA A 50 7.94 -16.37 -10.49
N TYR A 51 8.63 -17.45 -10.88
CA TYR A 51 8.64 -18.69 -10.11
C TYR A 51 9.22 -18.49 -8.70
N THR A 52 10.41 -17.86 -8.63
CA THR A 52 11.11 -17.59 -7.37
C THR A 52 10.27 -16.71 -6.43
N LEU A 53 9.54 -15.72 -6.96
CA LEU A 53 8.68 -14.85 -6.18
C LEU A 53 7.71 -15.65 -5.29
N THR A 54 7.06 -16.66 -5.85
CA THR A 54 6.09 -17.50 -5.11
C THR A 54 6.73 -18.48 -4.13
N LYS A 55 8.06 -18.61 -4.14
CA LYS A 55 8.83 -19.44 -3.21
C LYS A 55 9.44 -18.62 -2.08
N GLU A 56 9.84 -17.39 -2.36
CA GLU A 56 10.56 -16.54 -1.41
C GLU A 56 9.68 -15.51 -0.70
N VAL A 57 8.51 -15.16 -1.25
CA VAL A 57 7.63 -14.13 -0.68
C VAL A 57 6.25 -14.73 -0.40
N GLU A 58 5.87 -14.80 0.87
CA GLU A 58 4.61 -15.42 1.26
C GLU A 58 3.38 -14.62 0.78
N GLY A 59 2.40 -15.31 0.19
CA GLY A 59 1.20 -14.69 -0.35
C GLY A 59 1.41 -14.02 -1.71
N ALA A 60 2.58 -14.20 -2.32
CA ALA A 60 2.82 -13.76 -3.67
C ALA A 60 2.14 -14.66 -4.70
N SER A 61 1.77 -14.07 -5.83
CA SER A 61 1.26 -14.76 -7.02
C SER A 61 1.85 -14.11 -8.27
N TYR A 62 1.73 -14.77 -9.42
CA TYR A 62 2.06 -14.16 -10.69
C TYR A 62 1.10 -14.62 -11.78
N ARG A 63 1.03 -13.83 -12.85
CA ARG A 63 0.35 -14.19 -14.09
C ARG A 63 1.22 -13.84 -15.29
N GLU A 64 1.08 -14.57 -16.38
CA GLU A 64 1.70 -14.19 -17.65
C GLU A 64 1.00 -12.97 -18.23
N LEU A 65 1.78 -12.06 -18.81
CA LEU A 65 1.29 -10.88 -19.51
C LEU A 65 1.07 -11.21 -20.99
N ASP A 66 0.36 -10.34 -21.71
CA ASP A 66 0.10 -10.51 -23.16
C ASP A 66 1.41 -10.63 -23.98
N LYS A 67 2.51 -10.14 -23.44
CA LYS A 67 3.85 -10.33 -23.97
C LYS A 67 4.44 -11.65 -23.44
N ALA A 68 4.57 -12.63 -24.34
CA ALA A 68 5.14 -13.94 -24.04
C ALA A 68 6.45 -13.85 -23.24
N GLY A 69 6.55 -14.64 -22.19
CA GLY A 69 7.75 -14.70 -21.33
C GLY A 69 7.93 -13.49 -20.40
N ARG A 70 6.92 -12.62 -20.25
CA ARG A 70 6.85 -11.59 -19.22
C ARG A 70 5.71 -11.88 -18.26
N TYR A 71 5.95 -11.64 -16.98
CA TYR A 71 5.01 -11.96 -15.92
C TYR A 71 4.77 -10.75 -15.02
N GLU A 72 3.53 -10.58 -14.58
CA GLU A 72 3.15 -9.63 -13.53
C GLU A 72 3.12 -10.39 -12.21
N GLY A 73 4.01 -10.03 -11.28
CA GLY A 73 4.00 -10.52 -9.91
C GLY A 73 3.10 -9.65 -9.03
N ARG A 74 2.42 -10.23 -8.05
CA ARG A 74 1.54 -9.53 -7.11
C ARG A 74 1.79 -10.01 -5.70
N VAL A 75 1.89 -9.06 -4.77
CA VAL A 75 2.07 -9.32 -3.35
C VAL A 75 1.07 -8.47 -2.56
N SER A 76 0.23 -9.13 -1.77
CA SER A 76 -0.62 -8.44 -0.79
C SER A 76 0.26 -7.89 0.33
N LEU A 77 0.12 -6.61 0.65
CA LEU A 77 0.97 -5.97 1.65
C LEU A 77 0.51 -6.32 3.07
N GLN A 78 1.41 -6.93 3.85
CA GLN A 78 1.27 -7.16 5.29
C GLN A 78 2.58 -6.74 5.98
N GLU A 79 2.49 -6.17 7.18
CA GLU A 79 3.63 -5.52 7.82
C GLU A 79 4.78 -6.48 8.11
N ASP A 80 4.45 -7.70 8.50
CA ASP A 80 5.37 -8.80 8.80
C ASP A 80 6.07 -9.38 7.56
N ARG A 81 5.65 -8.99 6.35
CA ARG A 81 6.13 -9.55 5.07
C ARG A 81 6.89 -8.54 4.21
N LEU A 82 7.04 -7.30 4.67
CA LEU A 82 7.74 -6.27 3.92
C LEU A 82 9.23 -6.59 3.74
N ASP A 83 9.85 -7.26 4.72
CA ASP A 83 11.26 -7.63 4.67
C ASP A 83 11.54 -8.65 3.58
N GLU A 84 10.72 -9.70 3.46
CA GLU A 84 10.84 -10.71 2.39
C GLU A 84 10.69 -10.07 1.02
N LEU A 85 9.70 -9.19 0.86
CA LEU A 85 9.47 -8.45 -0.38
C LEU A 85 10.68 -7.58 -0.75
N ASN A 86 11.24 -6.86 0.22
CA ASN A 86 12.41 -6.01 0.01
C ASN A 86 13.67 -6.83 -0.32
N ILE A 87 13.90 -7.93 0.40
CA ILE A 87 14.99 -8.87 0.12
C ILE A 87 14.88 -9.41 -1.30
N PHE A 88 13.69 -9.85 -1.72
CA PHE A 88 13.45 -10.32 -3.07
C PHE A 88 13.72 -9.22 -4.11
N PHE A 89 13.17 -8.02 -3.90
CA PHE A 89 13.34 -6.87 -4.79
C PHE A 89 14.82 -6.57 -5.07
N VAL A 90 15.62 -6.49 -4.00
CA VAL A 90 17.07 -6.20 -4.10
C VAL A 90 17.82 -7.37 -4.75
N ARG A 91 17.57 -8.62 -4.33
CA ARG A 91 18.28 -9.80 -4.84
C ARG A 91 18.03 -10.05 -6.32
N GLN A 92 16.79 -9.84 -6.77
CA GLN A 92 16.40 -10.02 -8.18
C GLN A 92 16.76 -8.81 -9.06
N GLN A 93 17.33 -7.74 -8.48
CA GLN A 93 17.75 -6.52 -9.18
C GLN A 93 16.60 -5.90 -9.99
N ILE A 94 15.42 -5.82 -9.38
CA ILE A 94 14.23 -5.28 -10.04
C ILE A 94 14.42 -3.77 -10.25
N SER A 95 14.14 -3.29 -11.46
CA SER A 95 14.13 -1.86 -11.76
C SER A 95 12.99 -1.16 -11.02
N LEU A 96 13.22 0.06 -10.53
CA LEU A 96 12.16 0.90 -9.95
C LEU A 96 11.06 1.21 -10.97
N SER A 97 11.36 1.19 -12.27
CA SER A 97 10.38 1.32 -13.35
C SER A 97 9.49 0.10 -13.54
N ASP A 98 9.91 -1.06 -13.02
CA ASP A 98 9.27 -2.36 -13.26
C ASP A 98 8.49 -2.83 -12.04
N CYS A 99 8.10 -1.90 -11.16
CA CYS A 99 7.22 -2.17 -10.03
C CYS A 99 6.36 -0.96 -9.67
N ASP A 100 5.23 -1.23 -9.01
CA ASP A 100 4.39 -0.19 -8.42
C ASP A 100 3.64 -0.69 -7.19
N ILE A 101 3.10 0.25 -6.42
CA ILE A 101 2.06 -0.03 -5.43
C ILE A 101 0.72 0.33 -6.08
N HIS A 102 -0.06 -0.69 -6.36
CA HIS A 102 -1.41 -0.55 -6.91
C HIS A 102 -2.42 -0.36 -5.80
N ILE A 103 -3.18 0.74 -5.89
CA ILE A 103 -4.23 1.12 -4.96
C ILE A 103 -5.55 1.12 -5.74
N GLU A 104 -6.41 0.17 -5.43
CA GLU A 104 -7.74 0.08 -6.05
C GLU A 104 -8.79 0.66 -5.09
N ALA A 105 -9.37 1.79 -5.48
CA ALA A 105 -10.49 2.39 -4.79
C ALA A 105 -11.77 1.59 -5.03
N ALA A 106 -12.58 1.47 -3.99
CA ALA A 106 -13.81 0.68 -4.04
C ALA A 106 -14.93 1.36 -4.86
N ASP A 107 -14.90 2.67 -5.00
CA ASP A 107 -15.91 3.45 -5.72
C ASP A 107 -15.27 4.54 -6.59
N VAL A 108 -15.76 4.69 -7.81
CA VAL A 108 -15.40 5.76 -8.76
C VAL A 108 -15.82 7.15 -8.27
N PHE A 109 -16.78 7.23 -7.35
CA PHE A 109 -17.28 8.49 -6.78
C PHE A 109 -16.52 8.93 -5.52
N CYS A 110 -15.48 8.19 -5.10
CA CYS A 110 -14.62 8.64 -4.02
C CYS A 110 -13.85 9.89 -4.43
N VAL A 111 -14.14 11.01 -3.76
CA VAL A 111 -13.41 12.28 -3.92
C VAL A 111 -12.00 12.19 -3.34
N GLU A 112 -11.80 11.32 -2.35
CA GLU A 112 -10.52 11.09 -1.67
C GLU A 112 -10.30 9.59 -1.44
N VAL A 113 -9.04 9.16 -1.57
CA VAL A 113 -8.59 7.79 -1.27
C VAL A 113 -7.46 7.87 -0.26
N SER A 114 -7.74 7.51 1.00
CA SER A 114 -6.71 7.41 2.02
C SER A 114 -5.98 6.06 1.92
N THR A 115 -4.66 6.10 1.76
CA THR A 115 -3.85 4.89 1.71
C THR A 115 -3.49 4.40 3.12
N PRO A 116 -3.50 3.08 3.39
CA PRO A 116 -3.02 2.54 4.65
C PRO A 116 -1.55 2.89 4.90
N SER A 117 -1.16 3.03 6.17
CA SER A 117 0.21 3.42 6.59
C SER A 117 1.31 2.47 6.09
N ILE A 118 0.97 1.22 5.78
CA ILE A 118 1.87 0.23 5.20
C ILE A 118 2.47 0.68 3.86
N VAL A 119 1.72 1.47 3.06
CA VAL A 119 2.23 2.06 1.81
C VAL A 119 3.43 2.95 2.11
N ASN A 120 3.31 3.82 3.11
CA ASN A 120 4.40 4.69 3.53
C ASN A 120 5.57 3.92 4.12
N LYS A 121 5.32 2.79 4.81
CA LYS A 121 6.39 1.92 5.31
C LYS A 121 7.16 1.28 4.15
N LEU A 122 6.47 0.82 3.11
CA LEU A 122 7.10 0.21 1.95
C LEU A 122 7.88 1.23 1.11
N LEU A 123 7.32 2.43 0.90
CA LEU A 123 8.01 3.51 0.15
C LEU A 123 9.33 3.97 0.79
N LYS A 124 9.52 3.75 2.10
CA LYS A 124 10.83 3.98 2.75
C LYS A 124 11.91 2.99 2.31
N HIS A 125 11.53 1.84 1.77
CA HIS A 125 12.43 0.77 1.35
C HIS A 125 12.52 0.67 -0.17
N ILE A 126 11.40 0.82 -0.88
CA ILE A 126 11.29 0.68 -2.33
C ILE A 126 10.60 1.93 -2.91
N ASP A 127 11.38 2.80 -3.55
CA ASP A 127 10.90 4.04 -4.19
C ASP A 127 10.25 3.75 -5.55
N CYS A 128 9.03 3.21 -5.51
CA CYS A 128 8.27 2.80 -6.68
C CYS A 128 7.05 3.70 -6.91
N GLN A 129 6.53 3.66 -8.14
CA GLN A 129 5.34 4.43 -8.51
C GLN A 129 4.11 3.99 -7.72
N LEU A 130 3.17 4.92 -7.50
CA LEU A 130 1.81 4.61 -7.06
C LEU A 130 0.87 4.60 -8.26
N THR A 131 0.13 3.51 -8.44
CA THR A 131 -0.89 3.39 -9.50
C THR A 131 -2.26 3.26 -8.89
N PHE A 132 -3.17 4.13 -9.32
CA PHE A 132 -4.55 4.15 -8.82
C PHE A 132 -5.50 3.57 -9.85
N SER A 133 -6.46 2.76 -9.38
CA SER A 133 -7.58 2.31 -10.19
C SER A 133 -8.88 2.39 -9.39
N PHE A 134 -10.00 2.32 -10.11
CA PHE A 134 -11.34 2.38 -9.53
C PHE A 134 -12.14 1.20 -10.05
N LYS A 135 -12.82 0.48 -9.15
CA LYS A 135 -13.72 -0.59 -9.56
C LYS A 135 -14.87 0.00 -10.37
N ARG A 136 -14.98 -0.40 -11.65
CA ARG A 136 -16.19 -0.15 -12.44
C ARG A 136 -17.29 -1.11 -11.95
N ARG A 137 -18.43 -0.55 -11.55
CA ARG A 137 -19.65 -1.34 -11.29
C ARG A 137 -20.22 -1.93 -12.57
#